data_AF-A0A241VS58-F1
#
_entry.id   AF-A0A241VS58-F1
#
_cell.length_a   1.000
_cell.length_b   1.000
_cell.length_c   1.000
_cell.angle_alpha   90.00
_cell.angle_beta   90.00
_cell.angle_gamma   90.00
#
_symmetry.space_group_name_H-M   'P 1'
#
loop_
_entity.id
_entity.type
_entity.pdbx_description
1 polymer ?
#
loop_
_entity_poly.entity_id
_entity_poly.type
_entity_poly.pdbx_seq_one_letter_code
_entity_poly.pdbx_strand_id
1 'polypeptide(L)'
;MKTASPSSARGFTLVELMVVIVIMGIMASLVLLNIGGVDQRKAMQSREVFILDMKRILRDANDQSRILALEQKNAVDVNQSIYSVQEYLPEQERMQASLFNQNNKWQDYKDFSARTLPENVTFSIQALDQQYQNAENTDLLNNNAPKLIWLGNGEVKPVRIQFYFEERPIGNEIEIDHLGKINAG
;
A
#
# COMPACT_ATOMS: atom_id res chain seq x y z
N MET A 1 29.93 -70.08 15.80
CA MET A 1 29.58 -69.89 14.37
C MET A 1 28.40 -68.94 14.30
N LYS A 2 28.52 -67.80 13.61
CA LYS A 2 27.45 -66.80 13.46
C LYS A 2 27.34 -66.48 11.97
N THR A 3 26.27 -66.94 11.32
CA THR A 3 26.02 -66.71 9.89
C THR A 3 25.38 -65.34 9.72
N ALA A 4 26.09 -64.41 9.07
CA ALA A 4 25.52 -63.13 8.66
C ALA A 4 24.67 -63.36 7.41
N SER A 5 23.39 -62.99 7.48
CA SER A 5 22.48 -63.03 6.33
C SER A 5 22.81 -61.89 5.37
N PRO A 6 22.84 -62.11 4.04
CA PRO A 6 23.08 -61.03 3.08
C PRO A 6 21.89 -60.08 3.06
N SER A 7 22.15 -58.79 3.23
CA SER A 7 21.19 -57.72 3.00
C SER A 7 20.94 -57.58 1.50
N SER A 8 19.70 -57.84 1.08
CA SER A 8 19.23 -57.60 -0.29
C SER A 8 19.20 -56.09 -0.57
N ALA A 9 20.26 -55.56 -1.17
CA ALA A 9 20.22 -54.23 -1.79
C ALA A 9 19.41 -54.32 -3.09
N ARG A 10 18.14 -53.90 -3.07
CA ARG A 10 17.34 -53.72 -4.28
C ARG A 10 17.87 -52.48 -5.01
N GLY A 11 18.49 -52.69 -6.17
CA GLY A 11 18.88 -51.60 -7.07
C GLY A 11 17.66 -50.99 -7.75
N PHE A 12 17.67 -49.67 -7.92
CA PHE A 12 16.69 -48.97 -8.75
C PHE A 12 16.91 -49.31 -10.23
N THR A 13 15.83 -49.44 -11.01
CA THR A 13 15.95 -49.57 -12.45
C THR A 13 16.19 -48.21 -13.11
N LEU A 14 16.90 -48.21 -14.24
CA LEU A 14 17.17 -46.97 -15.00
C LEU A 14 15.87 -46.28 -15.44
N VAL A 15 14.84 -47.08 -15.78
CA VAL A 15 13.50 -46.59 -16.14
C VAL A 15 12.82 -45.89 -14.97
N GLU A 16 12.89 -46.46 -13.77
CA GLU A 16 12.30 -45.87 -12.57
C GLU A 16 12.94 -44.52 -12.24
N LEU A 17 14.26 -44.42 -12.39
CA LEU A 17 14.98 -43.16 -12.25
C LEU A 17 14.55 -42.13 -13.32
N MET A 18 14.38 -42.54 -14.59
CA MET A 18 13.87 -41.66 -15.64
C MET A 18 12.47 -41.14 -15.33
N VAL A 19 11.57 -42.01 -14.87
CA VAL A 19 10.20 -41.61 -14.52
C VAL A 19 10.21 -40.62 -13.36
N VAL A 20 11.04 -40.86 -12.33
CA VAL A 20 11.15 -39.95 -11.18
C VAL A 20 11.62 -38.55 -11.60
N ILE A 21 12.68 -38.44 -12.41
CA ILE A 21 13.18 -37.13 -12.86
C ILE A 21 12.17 -36.42 -13.76
N VAL A 22 11.42 -37.16 -14.58
CA VAL A 22 10.36 -36.60 -15.42
C VAL A 22 9.22 -36.05 -14.57
N ILE A 23 8.75 -36.81 -13.58
CA ILE A 23 7.68 -36.35 -12.67
C ILE A 23 8.16 -35.15 -11.85
N MET A 24 9.39 -35.17 -11.32
CA MET A 24 9.97 -34.02 -10.61
C MET A 24 10.06 -32.79 -11.52
N GLY A 25 10.45 -32.95 -12.79
CA GLY A 25 10.48 -31.87 -13.77
C GLY A 25 9.10 -31.27 -14.06
N ILE A 26 8.08 -32.12 -14.23
CA ILE A 26 6.69 -31.67 -14.44
C ILE A 26 6.16 -30.95 -13.19
N MET A 27 6.38 -31.51 -12.00
CA MET A 27 5.95 -30.90 -10.75
C MET A 27 6.64 -29.56 -10.51
N ALA A 28 7.94 -29.46 -10.74
CA ALA A 28 8.69 -28.21 -10.64
C ALA A 28 8.17 -27.15 -11.62
N SER A 29 7.85 -27.54 -12.86
CA SER A 29 7.27 -26.65 -13.87
C SER A 29 5.90 -26.10 -13.44
N LEU A 30 5.02 -26.95 -12.90
CA LEU A 30 3.69 -26.53 -12.43
C LEU A 30 3.75 -25.57 -11.24
N VAL A 31 4.71 -25.75 -10.33
CA VAL A 31 4.92 -24.85 -9.18
C VAL A 31 5.37 -23.47 -9.66
N LEU A 32 6.34 -23.40 -10.57
CA LEU A 32 6.86 -22.12 -11.09
C LEU A 32 5.79 -21.30 -11.84
N LEU A 33 4.91 -21.96 -12.59
CA LEU A 33 3.86 -21.28 -13.36
C LEU A 33 2.74 -20.69 -12.50
N ASN A 34 2.55 -21.14 -11.26
CA ASN A 34 1.46 -20.67 -10.39
C ASN A 34 1.85 -19.49 -9.47
N ILE A 35 3.13 -19.16 -9.33
CA ILE A 35 3.59 -18.13 -8.38
C ILE A 35 3.26 -16.70 -8.88
N GLY A 36 3.51 -16.39 -10.15
CA GLY A 36 3.36 -15.01 -10.67
C GLY A 36 1.95 -14.43 -10.60
N GLY A 37 0.90 -15.26 -10.75
CA GLY A 37 -0.50 -14.81 -10.69
C GLY A 37 -1.01 -14.53 -9.28
N VAL A 38 -0.39 -15.13 -8.25
CA VAL A 38 -0.80 -14.97 -6.85
C VAL A 38 -0.42 -13.58 -6.34
N ASP A 39 0.75 -13.07 -6.71
CA ASP A 39 1.24 -11.77 -6.21
C ASP A 39 0.53 -10.59 -6.87
N GLN A 40 0.24 -10.66 -8.17
CA GLN A 40 -0.63 -9.67 -8.82
C GLN A 40 -2.04 -9.65 -8.19
N ARG A 41 -2.57 -10.80 -7.80
CA ARG A 41 -3.86 -10.88 -7.10
C ARG A 41 -3.80 -10.21 -5.73
N LYS A 42 -2.73 -10.42 -4.96
CA LYS A 42 -2.51 -9.72 -3.69
C LYS A 42 -2.41 -8.21 -3.91
N ALA A 43 -1.72 -7.76 -4.95
CA ALA A 43 -1.60 -6.35 -5.30
C ALA A 43 -2.99 -5.72 -5.58
N MET A 44 -3.85 -6.40 -6.34
CA MET A 44 -5.24 -5.98 -6.56
C MET A 44 -6.06 -5.97 -5.27
N GLN A 45 -5.88 -6.96 -4.39
CA GLN A 45 -6.56 -6.97 -3.09
C GLN A 45 -6.13 -5.77 -2.22
N SER A 46 -4.84 -5.43 -2.20
CA SER A 46 -4.33 -4.26 -1.50
C SER A 46 -4.89 -2.96 -2.05
N ARG A 47 -5.11 -2.85 -3.37
CA ARG A 47 -5.81 -1.72 -3.99
C ARG A 47 -7.24 -1.59 -3.45
N GLU A 48 -7.99 -2.69 -3.35
CA GLU A 48 -9.36 -2.65 -2.80
C GLU A 48 -9.38 -2.26 -1.31
N VAL A 49 -8.45 -2.81 -0.52
CA VAL A 49 -8.30 -2.42 0.89
C VAL A 49 -7.93 -0.94 1.02
N PHE A 50 -7.07 -0.43 0.15
CA PHE A 50 -6.72 0.99 0.11
C PHE A 50 -7.96 1.87 -0.16
N ILE A 51 -8.82 1.50 -1.11
CA ILE A 51 -10.08 2.22 -1.37
C ILE A 51 -10.97 2.24 -0.13
N LEU A 52 -11.07 1.12 0.58
CA LEU A 52 -11.84 1.05 1.83
C LEU A 52 -11.24 1.94 2.93
N ASP A 53 -9.91 1.96 3.05
CA ASP A 53 -9.21 2.85 3.97
C ASP A 53 -9.48 4.33 3.62
N MET A 54 -9.47 4.72 2.34
CA MET A 54 -9.77 6.10 1.93
C MET A 54 -11.19 6.52 2.30
N LYS A 55 -12.18 5.63 2.15
CA LYS A 55 -13.57 5.88 2.57
C LYS A 55 -13.66 6.04 4.09
N ARG A 56 -12.92 5.22 4.84
CA ARG A 56 -12.86 5.30 6.30
C ARG A 56 -12.24 6.63 6.73
N ILE A 57 -11.10 7.00 6.17
CA ILE A 57 -10.40 8.27 6.51
C ILE A 57 -11.28 9.48 6.21
N LEU A 58 -11.98 9.49 5.06
CA LEU A 58 -12.94 10.54 4.75
C LEU A 58 -14.02 10.68 5.83
N ARG A 59 -14.59 9.55 6.28
CA ARG A 59 -15.58 9.55 7.35
C ARG A 59 -14.97 10.04 8.66
N ASP A 60 -13.82 9.50 9.06
CA ASP A 60 -13.14 9.86 10.31
C ASP A 60 -12.79 11.37 10.34
N ALA A 61 -12.28 11.91 9.22
CA ALA A 61 -12.02 13.34 9.06
C ALA A 61 -13.28 14.19 9.24
N ASN A 62 -14.39 13.79 8.60
CA ASN A 62 -15.64 14.54 8.64
C ASN A 62 -16.31 14.48 10.02
N ASP A 63 -16.41 13.28 10.60
CA ASP A 63 -17.07 13.05 11.89
C ASP A 63 -16.34 13.76 13.04
N GLN A 64 -15.01 13.89 12.94
CA GLN A 64 -14.19 14.54 13.96
C GLN A 64 -13.78 15.97 13.60
N SER A 65 -14.18 16.47 12.42
CA SER A 65 -13.77 17.78 11.89
C SER A 65 -12.24 17.99 11.89
N ARG A 66 -11.49 16.93 11.57
CA ARG A 66 -10.02 16.92 11.55
C ARG A 66 -9.50 17.07 10.12
N ILE A 67 -8.39 17.79 9.99
CA ILE A 67 -7.65 17.86 8.73
C ILE A 67 -6.64 16.71 8.70
N LEU A 68 -6.90 15.74 7.82
CA LEU A 68 -6.09 14.54 7.68
C LEU A 68 -5.38 14.54 6.33
N ALA A 69 -4.24 13.87 6.23
CA ALA A 69 -3.47 13.73 5.01
C ALA A 69 -2.90 12.33 4.86
N LEU A 70 -2.83 11.87 3.61
CA LEU A 70 -2.17 10.60 3.30
C LEU A 70 -0.67 10.82 3.19
N GLU A 71 0.09 10.02 3.91
CA GLU A 71 1.54 9.97 3.82
C GLU A 71 1.96 8.62 3.22
N GLN A 72 2.84 8.65 2.23
CA GLN A 72 3.44 7.46 1.63
C GLN A 72 4.94 7.45 1.92
N LYS A 73 5.44 6.34 2.47
CA LYS A 73 6.85 6.11 2.78
C LYS A 73 7.34 4.89 2.01
N ASN A 74 8.57 4.94 1.51
CA ASN A 74 9.26 3.74 1.04
C ASN A 74 9.98 3.12 2.23
N ALA A 75 9.83 1.80 2.46
CA ALA A 75 10.63 1.13 3.47
C ALA A 75 12.11 1.16 3.03
N VAL A 76 12.99 1.63 3.91
CA VAL A 76 14.41 1.90 3.61
C VAL A 76 15.21 0.60 3.39
N ASP A 77 14.64 -0.55 3.78
CA ASP A 77 15.34 -1.85 3.83
C ASP A 77 14.62 -2.97 3.06
N VAL A 78 13.43 -2.70 2.50
CA VAL A 78 12.60 -3.71 1.82
C VAL A 78 11.89 -3.04 0.65
N ASN A 79 11.72 -3.71 -0.50
CA ASN A 79 10.94 -3.25 -1.65
C ASN A 79 9.41 -3.19 -1.35
N GLN A 80 9.04 -2.57 -0.22
CA GLN A 80 7.69 -2.45 0.29
C GLN A 80 7.39 -0.97 0.53
N SER A 81 6.27 -0.51 -0.01
CA SER A 81 5.76 0.82 0.30
C SER A 81 4.83 0.75 1.51
N ILE A 82 4.89 1.76 2.38
CA ILE A 82 4.00 1.91 3.54
C ILE A 82 3.18 3.18 3.32
N TYR A 83 1.91 3.16 3.73
CA TYR A 83 1.13 4.38 3.84
C TYR A 83 0.54 4.55 5.24
N SER A 84 0.50 5.79 5.69
CA SER A 84 -0.03 6.22 6.99
C SER A 84 -0.87 7.49 6.82
N VAL A 85 -1.54 7.89 7.90
CA VAL A 85 -2.31 9.13 7.93
C VAL A 85 -1.64 10.08 8.91
N GLN A 86 -1.56 11.34 8.50
CA GLN A 86 -1.10 12.43 9.35
C GLN A 86 -2.25 13.39 9.60
N GLU A 87 -2.27 13.97 10.79
CA GLU A 87 -3.17 15.02 11.21
C GLU A 87 -2.45 16.37 11.19
N TYR A 88 -3.11 17.39 10.66
CA TYR A 88 -2.61 18.75 10.68
C TYR A 88 -2.85 19.39 12.05
N LEU A 89 -1.81 19.97 12.63
CA LEU A 89 -1.88 20.68 13.90
C LEU A 89 -1.76 22.20 13.67
N PRO A 90 -2.84 22.97 13.92
CA PRO A 90 -2.80 24.43 13.85
C PRO A 90 -1.73 25.01 14.78
N GLU A 91 -1.16 26.16 14.40
CA GLU A 91 -0.11 26.84 15.17
C GLU A 91 -0.51 27.07 16.64
N GLN A 92 -1.77 27.44 16.89
CA GLN A 92 -2.33 27.67 18.23
C GLN A 92 -2.22 26.43 19.14
N GLU A 93 -2.47 25.25 18.60
CA GLU A 93 -2.37 23.98 19.34
C GLU A 93 -0.90 23.56 19.51
N ARG A 94 -0.07 23.77 18.49
CA ARG A 94 1.37 23.47 18.56
C ARG A 94 2.08 24.32 19.62
N MET A 95 1.70 25.59 19.76
CA MET A 95 2.20 26.49 20.80
C MET A 95 1.80 26.02 22.21
N GLN A 96 0.57 25.54 22.40
CA GLN A 96 0.10 25.02 23.69
C GLN A 96 0.77 23.71 24.07
N ALA A 97 0.95 22.81 23.10
CA ALA A 97 1.55 21.49 23.32
C ALA A 97 3.07 21.53 23.54
N SER A 98 3.71 22.72 23.51
CA SER A 98 5.17 22.87 23.66
C SER A 98 5.96 21.93 22.73
N LEU A 99 5.44 21.68 21.53
CA LEU A 99 6.09 20.82 20.54
C LEU A 99 7.26 21.60 19.93
N PHE A 100 8.47 21.36 20.44
CA PHE A 100 9.71 22.07 20.08
C PHE A 100 10.16 21.91 18.61
N ASN A 101 9.46 21.13 17.79
CA ASN A 101 9.67 21.08 16.33
C ASN A 101 8.72 22.07 15.64
N GLN A 102 9.08 23.36 15.65
CA GLN A 102 8.28 24.45 15.06
C GLN A 102 7.93 24.25 13.57
N ASN A 103 8.69 23.40 12.85
CA ASN A 103 8.46 23.13 11.43
C ASN A 103 7.57 21.91 11.14
N ASN A 104 7.29 21.02 12.10
CA ASN A 104 6.43 19.89 11.80
C ASN A 104 4.96 20.24 12.07
N LYS A 105 4.20 20.47 11.00
CA LYS A 105 2.77 20.78 11.02
C LYS A 105 1.90 19.52 10.99
N TRP A 106 2.52 18.36 10.79
CA TRP A 106 1.89 17.06 10.59
C TRP A 106 2.31 16.11 11.70
N GLN A 107 1.34 15.47 12.34
CA GLN A 107 1.56 14.44 13.36
C GLN A 107 0.91 13.13 12.92
N ASP A 108 1.51 11.98 13.22
CA ASP A 108 0.90 10.68 12.93
C ASP A 108 -0.48 10.55 13.59
N TYR A 109 -1.49 10.21 12.79
CA TYR A 109 -2.87 10.07 13.25
C TYR A 109 -3.06 8.73 13.94
N LYS A 110 -3.38 8.77 15.24
CA LYS A 110 -3.36 7.60 16.13
C LYS A 110 -4.43 6.55 15.83
N ASP A 111 -5.55 6.96 15.25
CA ASP A 111 -6.68 6.06 14.98
C ASP A 111 -6.52 5.30 13.65
N PHE A 112 -5.42 5.55 12.93
CA PHE A 112 -5.06 4.86 11.71
C PHE A 112 -3.73 4.11 11.86
N SER A 113 -3.78 2.78 11.81
CA SER A 113 -2.57 1.96 11.77
C SER A 113 -1.95 2.01 10.37
N ALA A 114 -0.65 2.32 10.31
CA ALA A 114 0.09 2.29 9.06
C ALA A 114 -0.06 0.94 8.33
N ARG A 115 -0.14 1.00 7.01
CA ARG A 115 -0.44 -0.13 6.14
C ARG A 115 0.78 -0.43 5.27
N THR A 116 1.23 -1.68 5.30
CA THR A 116 2.32 -2.16 4.43
C THR A 116 1.72 -2.76 3.16
N LEU A 117 2.17 -2.28 2.01
CA LEU A 117 1.85 -2.89 0.73
C LEU A 117 2.68 -4.17 0.50
N PRO A 118 2.17 -5.14 -0.26
CA PRO A 118 2.96 -6.30 -0.67
C PRO A 118 4.25 -5.91 -1.39
N GLU A 119 5.18 -6.86 -1.48
CA GLU A 119 6.42 -6.65 -2.23
C GLU A 119 6.16 -6.25 -3.68
N ASN A 120 6.96 -5.31 -4.17
CA ASN A 120 6.87 -4.76 -5.52
C ASN A 120 5.53 -4.06 -5.83
N VAL A 121 4.70 -3.78 -4.81
CA VAL A 121 3.47 -2.99 -4.94
C VAL A 121 3.74 -1.57 -4.44
N THR A 122 3.38 -0.60 -5.28
CA THR A 122 3.42 0.82 -4.94
C THR A 122 2.24 1.54 -5.57
N PHE A 123 2.04 2.81 -5.25
CA PHE A 123 1.10 3.67 -5.94
C PHE A 123 1.68 5.05 -6.14
N SER A 124 1.20 5.75 -7.16
CA SER A 124 1.48 7.17 -7.38
C SER A 124 0.26 7.99 -7.00
N ILE A 125 0.49 9.19 -6.47
CA ILE A 125 -0.56 10.19 -6.24
C ILE A 125 -0.24 11.40 -7.13
N GLN A 126 -1.19 11.76 -7.98
CA GLN A 126 -1.17 12.97 -8.79
C GLN A 126 -2.26 13.92 -8.29
N ALA A 127 -1.87 15.15 -7.91
CA ALA A 127 -2.84 16.19 -7.60
C ALA A 127 -3.57 16.63 -8.88
N LEU A 128 -4.88 16.81 -8.78
CA LEU A 128 -5.68 17.40 -9.85
C LEU A 128 -5.75 18.91 -9.59
N ASP A 129 -5.46 19.72 -10.61
CA ASP A 129 -5.46 21.17 -10.48
C ASP A 129 -6.86 21.66 -10.14
N GLN A 130 -7.00 22.20 -8.93
CA GLN A 130 -8.19 22.92 -8.49
C GLN A 130 -7.76 24.30 -7.99
N GLN A 131 -8.32 25.34 -8.59
CA GLN A 131 -8.07 26.71 -8.14
C GLN A 131 -8.89 26.97 -6.88
N TYR A 132 -8.21 27.02 -5.74
CA TYR A 132 -8.83 27.41 -4.47
C TYR A 132 -8.84 28.94 -4.37
N GLN A 133 -9.86 29.58 -4.96
CA GLN A 133 -9.94 31.04 -5.04
C GLN A 133 -10.06 31.72 -3.66
N ASN A 134 -10.59 31.02 -2.66
CA ASN A 134 -10.87 31.54 -1.31
C ASN A 134 -10.02 30.89 -0.21
N ALA A 135 -9.02 30.07 -0.56
CA ALA A 135 -8.25 29.37 0.46
C ALA A 135 -7.04 30.21 0.89
N GLU A 136 -7.11 30.76 2.10
CA GLU A 136 -6.07 31.61 2.67
C GLU A 136 -4.92 30.80 3.31
N ASN A 137 -5.15 29.52 3.61
CA ASN A 137 -4.17 28.70 4.30
C ASN A 137 -3.10 28.13 3.34
N THR A 138 -2.00 28.85 3.20
CA THR A 138 -0.85 28.44 2.38
C THR A 138 -0.18 27.15 2.86
N ASP A 139 -0.39 26.73 4.12
CA ASP A 139 0.23 25.51 4.66
C ASP A 139 -0.32 24.23 4.05
N LEU A 140 -1.59 24.26 3.64
CA LEU A 140 -2.29 23.12 3.04
C LEU A 140 -2.19 23.09 1.51
N LEU A 141 -1.77 24.22 0.92
CA LEU A 141 -1.77 24.44 -0.53
C LEU A 141 -0.36 24.47 -1.14
N ASN A 142 0.68 24.67 -0.34
CA ASN A 142 2.05 24.71 -0.85
C ASN A 142 2.54 23.33 -1.35
N ASN A 143 3.67 23.34 -2.06
CA ASN A 143 4.28 22.13 -2.62
C ASN A 143 4.84 21.16 -1.58
N ASN A 144 5.01 21.61 -0.33
CA ASN A 144 5.49 20.79 0.78
C ASN A 144 4.33 20.09 1.51
N ALA A 145 3.08 20.47 1.22
CA ALA A 145 1.91 19.82 1.76
C ALA A 145 1.71 18.45 1.09
N PRO A 146 1.19 17.46 1.83
CA PRO A 146 0.73 16.22 1.24
C PRO A 146 -0.22 16.45 0.06
N LYS A 147 -0.17 15.55 -0.92
CA LYS A 147 -0.97 15.66 -2.14
C LYS A 147 -2.46 15.41 -1.89
N LEU A 148 -2.77 14.39 -1.09
CA LEU A 148 -4.12 14.02 -0.69
C LEU A 148 -4.38 14.50 0.74
N ILE A 149 -5.31 15.42 0.89
CA ILE A 149 -5.72 16.03 2.16
C ILE A 149 -7.24 16.03 2.24
N TRP A 150 -7.77 15.55 3.36
CA TRP A 150 -9.17 15.71 3.77
C TRP A 150 -9.28 16.91 4.68
N LEU A 151 -10.16 17.87 4.37
CA LEU A 151 -10.26 19.14 5.09
C LEU A 151 -11.17 19.07 6.34
N GLY A 152 -11.80 17.92 6.58
CA GLY A 152 -12.64 17.68 7.76
C GLY A 152 -14.06 18.23 7.66
N ASN A 153 -14.39 18.95 6.59
CA ASN A 153 -15.73 19.49 6.27
C ASN A 153 -16.42 18.72 5.13
N GLY A 154 -15.85 17.58 4.72
CA GLY A 154 -16.27 16.80 3.54
C GLY A 154 -15.54 17.18 2.25
N GLU A 155 -14.78 18.27 2.23
CA GLU A 155 -13.94 18.62 1.08
C GLU A 155 -12.61 17.86 1.12
N VAL A 156 -12.10 17.53 -0.06
CA VAL A 156 -10.84 16.80 -0.25
C VAL A 156 -10.05 17.46 -1.36
N LYS A 157 -8.72 17.51 -1.25
CA LYS A 157 -7.87 17.88 -2.38
C LYS A 157 -7.98 16.80 -3.46
N PRO A 158 -8.46 17.11 -4.67
CA PRO A 158 -8.74 16.09 -5.66
C PRO A 158 -7.44 15.49 -6.17
N VAL A 159 -7.45 14.16 -6.33
CA VAL A 159 -6.28 13.40 -6.76
C VAL A 159 -6.66 12.26 -7.68
N ARG A 160 -5.68 11.84 -8.49
CA ARG A 160 -5.68 10.60 -9.24
C ARG A 160 -4.60 9.69 -8.67
N ILE A 161 -4.96 8.44 -8.40
CA ILE A 161 -4.08 7.44 -7.80
C ILE A 161 -4.01 6.21 -8.72
N GLN A 162 -2.79 5.79 -9.07
CA GLN A 162 -2.56 4.58 -9.86
C GLN A 162 -1.69 3.61 -9.06
N PHE A 163 -2.13 2.36 -8.95
CA PHE A 163 -1.35 1.28 -8.34
C PHE A 163 -0.43 0.63 -9.38
N TYR A 164 0.72 0.16 -8.94
CA TYR A 164 1.71 -0.53 -9.75
C TYR A 164 2.14 -1.83 -9.06
N PHE A 165 2.34 -2.88 -9.86
CA PHE A 165 3.02 -4.11 -9.46
C PHE A 165 4.16 -4.35 -10.43
N GLU A 166 5.40 -4.43 -9.93
CA GLU A 166 6.61 -4.54 -10.77
C GLU A 166 6.66 -3.44 -11.86
N GLU A 167 6.40 -2.19 -11.47
CA GLU A 167 6.36 -1.01 -12.35
C GLU A 167 5.26 -1.02 -13.42
N ARG A 168 4.40 -2.05 -13.46
CA ARG A 168 3.26 -2.12 -14.37
C ARG A 168 2.00 -1.63 -13.69
N PRO A 169 1.22 -0.74 -14.33
CA PRO A 169 -0.04 -0.28 -13.74
C PRO A 169 -1.01 -1.44 -13.58
N ILE A 170 -1.68 -1.50 -12.42
CA ILE A 170 -2.69 -2.50 -12.11
C ILE A 170 -4.00 -1.84 -11.69
N GLY A 171 -5.10 -2.41 -12.19
CA GLY A 171 -6.45 -1.91 -11.93
C GLY A 171 -6.69 -0.54 -12.56
N ASN A 172 -7.92 -0.07 -12.43
CA ASN A 172 -8.28 1.26 -12.90
C ASN A 172 -7.69 2.33 -11.99
N GLU A 173 -7.49 3.52 -12.53
CA GLU A 173 -7.16 4.70 -11.73
C GLU A 173 -8.26 4.96 -10.70
N ILE A 174 -7.84 5.38 -9.51
CA ILE A 174 -8.74 5.81 -8.45
C ILE A 174 -8.75 7.33 -8.48
N GLU A 175 -9.90 7.92 -8.76
CA GLU A 175 -10.11 9.35 -8.72
C GLU A 175 -10.87 9.72 -7.45
N ILE A 176 -10.33 10.65 -6.68
CA ILE A 176 -11.02 11.26 -5.54
C ILE A 176 -11.31 12.69 -5.93
N ASP A 177 -12.59 13.05 -6.02
CA ASP A 177 -13.01 14.41 -6.35
C ASP A 177 -12.99 15.33 -5.13
N HIS A 178 -13.35 16.60 -5.36
CA HIS A 178 -13.32 17.61 -4.31
C HIS A 178 -14.36 17.39 -3.20
N LEU A 179 -15.37 16.53 -3.41
CA LEU A 179 -16.38 16.12 -2.41
C LEU A 179 -15.98 14.82 -1.70
N GLY A 180 -14.77 14.31 -1.95
CA GLY A 180 -14.32 13.02 -1.43
C GLY A 180 -15.00 11.82 -2.10
N LYS A 181 -15.73 12.01 -3.21
CA LYS A 181 -16.30 10.87 -3.95
C LYS A 181 -15.16 10.10 -4.59
N ILE A 182 -15.12 8.80 -4.31
CA ILE A 182 -14.11 7.90 -4.84
C ILE A 182 -14.69 7.16 -6.04
N ASN A 183 -14.14 7.41 -7.22
CA ASN A 183 -14.42 6.70 -8.45
C ASN A 183 -13.26 5.75 -8.74
N ALA A 184 -13.53 4.46 -8.58
CA ALA A 184 -12.62 3.38 -8.94
C ALA A 184 -13.41 2.45 -9.86
N GLY A 185 -13.16 2.55 -11.16
CA GLY A 185 -13.89 1.80 -12.19
C GLY A 185 -13.76 0.29 -12.03
#